data_AF-A0A1A2WBL1-F1
#
_entry.id   AF-A0A1A2WBL1-F1
#
_cell.length_a   1.000
_cell.length_b   1.000
_cell.length_c   1.000
_cell.angle_alpha   90.00
_cell.angle_beta   90.00
_cell.angle_gamma   90.00
#
_symmetry.space_group_name_H-M   'P 1'
#
loop_
_entity.id
_entity.type
_entity.pdbx_description
1 polymer ?
#
loop_
_entity_poly.entity_id
_entity_poly.type
_entity_poly.pdbx_seq_one_letter_code
_entity_poly.pdbx_strand_id
1 'polypeptide(L)'
;MAEAFRVDPQGLADAVQRMTEFQRYAEHTLGEIDALVSNLHSTWTGRGAEAHAEAHRHWARGEEMMREALAQLRTAGATAHRNYTGAMSTNLGMWP
;
A
#
# COMPACT_ATOMS: atom_id res chain seq x y z
N MET A 1 18.78 -8.23 -27.53
CA MET A 1 17.30 -8.25 -27.55
C MET A 1 16.85 -7.75 -26.20
N ALA A 2 16.38 -6.51 -26.10
CA ALA A 2 15.83 -6.01 -24.84
C ALA A 2 14.53 -6.79 -24.58
N GLU A 3 14.49 -7.56 -23.51
CA GLU A 3 13.29 -8.28 -23.09
C GLU A 3 12.18 -7.23 -22.95
N ALA A 4 11.12 -7.34 -23.74
CA ALA A 4 10.03 -6.39 -23.69
C ALA A 4 9.48 -6.42 -22.27
N PHE A 5 9.64 -5.31 -21.54
CA PHE A 5 9.13 -5.14 -20.19
C PHE A 5 7.61 -5.30 -20.24
N ARG A 6 7.14 -6.53 -20.07
CA ARG A 6 5.73 -6.89 -20.09
C ARG A 6 5.27 -6.86 -18.64
N VAL A 7 4.81 -5.70 -18.20
CA VAL A 7 4.06 -5.62 -16.95
C VAL A 7 2.80 -6.44 -17.15
N ASP A 8 2.65 -7.55 -16.42
CA ASP A 8 1.38 -8.25 -16.31
C ASP A 8 0.40 -7.36 -15.51
N PRO A 9 -0.63 -6.78 -16.15
CA PRO A 9 -1.54 -5.88 -15.46
C PRO A 9 -2.36 -6.60 -14.38
N GLN A 10 -2.60 -7.91 -14.53
CA GLN A 10 -3.33 -8.70 -13.54
C GLN A 10 -2.45 -8.97 -12.32
N GLY A 11 -1.22 -9.46 -12.53
CA GLY A 11 -0.27 -9.64 -11.43
C GLY A 11 0.01 -8.36 -10.63
N LEU A 12 0.06 -7.19 -11.31
CA LEU A 12 0.18 -5.89 -10.63
C LEU A 12 -1.07 -5.54 -9.81
N ALA A 13 -2.28 -5.79 -10.35
CA ALA A 13 -3.52 -5.55 -9.63
C ALA A 13 -3.63 -6.44 -8.38
N ASP A 14 -3.28 -7.72 -8.50
CA ASP A 14 -3.26 -8.67 -7.38
C ASP A 14 -2.26 -8.25 -6.29
N ALA A 15 -1.06 -7.83 -6.68
CA ALA A 15 -0.05 -7.35 -5.74
C ALA A 15 -0.52 -6.12 -4.97
N VAL A 16 -1.12 -5.15 -5.69
CA VAL A 16 -1.70 -3.94 -5.10
C VAL A 16 -2.84 -4.29 -4.13
N GLN A 17 -3.69 -5.25 -4.48
CA GLN A 17 -4.77 -5.70 -3.60
C GLN A 17 -4.20 -6.28 -2.30
N ARG A 18 -3.26 -7.24 -2.39
CA ARG A 18 -2.64 -7.86 -1.21
C ARG A 18 -1.95 -6.83 -0.31
N MET A 19 -1.23 -5.87 -0.88
CA MET A 19 -0.60 -4.82 -0.10
C MET A 19 -1.63 -3.89 0.57
N THR A 20 -2.77 -3.64 -0.07
CA THR A 20 -3.86 -2.86 0.53
C THR A 20 -4.48 -3.60 1.73
N GLU A 21 -4.68 -4.91 1.60
CA GLU A 21 -5.18 -5.76 2.70
C GLU A 21 -4.19 -5.77 3.88
N PHE A 22 -2.90 -5.93 3.59
CA PHE A 22 -1.85 -5.87 4.60
C PHE A 22 -1.81 -4.52 5.32
N GLN A 23 -1.91 -3.40 4.58
CA GLN A 23 -1.94 -2.06 5.17
C GLN A 23 -3.11 -1.92 6.16
N ARG A 24 -4.32 -2.36 5.79
CA ARG A 24 -5.49 -2.30 6.69
C ARG A 24 -5.29 -3.13 7.94
N TYR A 25 -4.67 -4.30 7.80
CA TYR A 25 -4.35 -5.15 8.95
C TYR A 25 -3.35 -4.49 9.91
N ALA A 26 -2.31 -3.85 9.36
CA ALA A 26 -1.33 -3.09 10.14
C ALA A 26 -1.99 -1.91 10.88
N GLU A 27 -2.80 -1.11 10.18
CA GLU A 27 -3.56 0.02 10.74
C GLU A 27 -4.48 -0.43 11.90
N HIS A 28 -5.19 -1.55 11.71
CA HIS A 28 -6.03 -2.11 12.77
C HIS A 28 -5.21 -2.52 13.99
N THR A 29 -4.12 -3.24 13.79
CA THR A 29 -3.26 -3.76 14.87
C THR A 29 -2.64 -2.62 15.68
N LEU A 30 -2.18 -1.56 15.00
CA LEU A 30 -1.63 -0.38 15.65
C LEU A 30 -2.70 0.37 16.45
N GLY A 31 -3.91 0.52 15.90
CA GLY A 31 -5.03 1.10 16.63
C GLY A 31 -5.44 0.32 17.88
N GLU A 32 -5.39 -1.03 17.85
CA GLU A 32 -5.62 -1.86 19.03
C GLU A 32 -4.55 -1.65 20.11
N ILE A 33 -3.28 -1.56 19.71
CA ILE A 33 -2.17 -1.28 20.63
C ILE A 33 -2.38 0.10 21.27
N ASP A 34 -2.70 1.13 20.50
CA ASP A 34 -2.90 2.49 21.01
C ASP A 34 -4.07 2.56 21.99
N ALA A 35 -5.18 1.87 21.68
CA ALA A 35 -6.33 1.79 22.57
C ALA A 35 -5.97 1.11 23.90
N LEU A 36 -5.22 0.01 23.85
CA LEU A 36 -4.75 -0.70 25.04
C LEU A 36 -3.83 0.18 25.89
N VAL A 37 -2.88 0.86 25.23
CA VAL A 37 -1.95 1.79 25.89
C VAL A 37 -2.69 2.96 26.53
N SER A 38 -3.64 3.57 25.82
CA SER A 38 -4.45 4.68 26.34
C SER A 38 -5.30 4.25 27.55
N ASN A 39 -5.76 3.00 27.59
CA ASN A 39 -6.53 2.47 28.72
C ASN A 39 -5.65 2.27 29.97
N LEU A 40 -4.40 1.84 29.79
CA LEU A 40 -3.42 1.69 30.88
C LEU A 40 -2.88 3.03 31.44
N HIS A 41 -3.25 4.17 30.86
CA HIS A 41 -2.53 5.44 30.98
C HIS A 41 -2.83 6.27 32.26
N SER A 42 -3.05 5.62 33.40
CA SER A 42 -2.99 6.28 34.72
C SER A 42 -1.63 6.13 35.43
N THR A 43 -0.78 5.20 34.99
CA THR A 43 0.48 4.85 35.72
C THR A 43 1.70 4.63 34.83
N TRP A 44 1.57 4.67 33.50
CA TRP A 44 2.69 4.35 32.60
C TRP A 44 3.48 5.60 32.20
N THR A 45 4.60 5.83 32.89
CA THR A 45 5.54 6.93 32.62
C THR A 45 6.98 6.43 32.55
N GLY A 46 7.89 7.25 32.01
CA GLY A 46 9.33 6.95 31.93
C GLY A 46 9.75 6.34 30.59
N ARG A 47 10.98 5.81 30.51
CA ARG A 47 11.65 5.40 29.26
C ARG A 47 10.84 4.44 28.38
N GLY A 48 10.04 3.56 28.98
CA GLY A 48 9.19 2.63 28.22
C GLY A 48 8.05 3.33 27.48
N ALA A 49 7.43 4.33 28.11
CA ALA A 49 6.37 5.14 27.49
C ALA A 49 6.95 6.02 26.36
N GLU A 50 8.14 6.59 26.57
CA GLU A 50 8.86 7.38 25.55
C GLU A 50 9.21 6.53 24.32
N ALA A 51 9.77 5.34 24.52
CA ALA A 51 10.11 4.41 23.44
C ALA A 51 8.87 3.96 22.66
N HIS A 52 7.75 3.74 23.35
CA HIS A 52 6.48 3.43 22.69
C HIS A 52 5.97 4.61 21.85
N ALA A 53 5.99 5.84 22.40
CA ALA A 53 5.58 7.04 21.66
C ALA A 53 6.46 7.33 20.44
N GLU A 54 7.76 7.00 20.50
CA GLU A 54 8.65 7.05 19.34
C GLU A 54 8.31 5.97 18.31
N ALA A 55 8.13 4.73 18.75
CA ALA A 55 7.74 3.63 17.87
C ALA A 55 6.41 3.95 17.17
N HIS A 56 5.39 4.39 17.89
CA HIS A 56 4.10 4.78 17.34
C HIS A 56 4.25 5.86 16.25
N ARG A 57 5.04 6.91 16.50
CA ARG A 57 5.32 7.95 15.49
C ARG A 57 6.02 7.39 14.25
N HIS A 58 6.96 6.46 14.43
CA HIS A 58 7.63 5.80 13.31
C HIS A 58 6.65 4.98 12.47
N TRP A 59 5.77 4.21 13.13
CA TRP A 59 4.74 3.41 12.48
C TRP A 59 3.73 4.28 11.72
N ALA A 60 3.21 5.34 12.34
CA ALA A 60 2.27 6.27 11.70
C ALA A 60 2.86 6.89 10.42
N ARG A 61 4.14 7.27 10.44
CA ARG A 61 4.84 7.76 9.25
C ARG A 61 5.01 6.66 8.19
N GLY A 62 5.35 5.44 8.61
CA GLY A 62 5.47 4.30 7.71
C GLY A 62 4.16 3.95 7.01
N GLU A 63 3.03 4.02 7.71
CA GLU A 63 1.70 3.83 7.13
C GLU A 63 1.38 4.88 6.07
N GLU A 64 1.68 6.15 6.34
CA GLU A 64 1.45 7.23 5.38
C GLU A 64 2.27 7.02 4.11
N MET A 65 3.54 6.63 4.26
CA MET A 65 4.39 6.27 3.12
C MET A 65 3.83 5.07 2.33
N MET A 66 3.31 4.04 3.01
CA MET A 66 2.68 2.89 2.34
C MET A 66 1.41 3.30 1.57
N ARG A 67 0.57 4.16 2.17
CA ARG A 67 -0.65 4.69 1.53
C ARG A 67 -0.31 5.44 0.24
N GLU A 68 0.67 6.33 0.30
CA GLU A 68 1.11 7.10 -0.87
C GLU A 68 1.69 6.20 -1.97
N ALA A 69 2.56 5.26 -1.60
CA ALA A 69 3.16 4.33 -2.56
C ALA A 69 2.10 3.44 -3.25
N LEU A 70 1.10 2.97 -2.49
CA LEU A 70 0.01 2.18 -3.06
C LEU A 70 -0.89 2.98 -3.98
N ALA A 71 -1.16 4.26 -3.66
CA ALA A 71 -1.91 5.15 -4.55
C ALA A 71 -1.17 5.37 -5.88
N GLN A 72 0.16 5.53 -5.83
CA GLN A 72 1.00 5.65 -7.03
C GLN A 72 0.99 4.35 -7.85
N LEU A 73 1.14 3.19 -7.20
CA LEU A 73 1.09 1.88 -7.89
C LEU A 73 -0.26 1.62 -8.55
N ARG A 74 -1.38 1.96 -7.89
CA ARG A 74 -2.72 1.89 -8.47
C ARG A 74 -2.84 2.73 -9.74
N THR A 75 -2.33 3.95 -9.69
CA THR A 75 -2.38 4.89 -10.82
C THR A 75 -1.52 4.40 -11.99
N ALA A 76 -0.30 3.95 -11.71
CA ALA A 76 0.60 3.40 -12.70
C ALA A 76 0.01 2.13 -13.36
N GLY A 77 -0.55 1.23 -12.56
CA GLY A 77 -1.19 0.00 -13.05
C GLY A 77 -2.42 0.28 -13.91
N ALA A 78 -3.30 1.20 -13.49
CA ALA A 78 -4.46 1.59 -14.28
C ALA A 78 -4.07 2.24 -15.62
N THR A 79 -3.00 3.04 -15.62
CA THR A 79 -2.46 3.65 -16.85
C THR A 79 -1.89 2.60 -17.79
N ALA A 80 -1.06 1.69 -17.27
CA ALA A 80 -0.51 0.59 -18.05
C ALA A 80 -1.62 -0.27 -18.66
N HIS A 81 -2.62 -0.68 -17.87
CA HIS A 81 -3.74 -1.49 -18.34
C HIS A 81 -4.51 -0.81 -19.48
N ARG A 82 -4.83 0.50 -19.35
CA ARG A 82 -5.49 1.28 -20.41
C ARG A 82 -4.66 1.36 -21.68
N ASN A 83 -3.37 1.63 -21.56
CA ASN A 83 -2.48 1.76 -22.71
C ASN A 83 -2.36 0.44 -23.47
N TYR A 84 -2.20 -0.69 -22.76
CA TYR A 84 -2.11 -2.01 -23.38
C TYR A 84 -3.43 -2.47 -24.03
N THR A 85 -4.56 -2.31 -23.33
CA THR A 85 -5.88 -2.69 -23.87
C THR A 85 -6.30 -1.81 -25.05
N GLY A 86 -6.05 -0.49 -24.98
CA GLY A 86 -6.32 0.44 -26.08
C GLY A 86 -5.48 0.16 -27.32
N ALA A 87 -4.17 -0.12 -27.15
CA ALA A 87 -3.30 -0.50 -28.25
C ALA A 87 -3.75 -1.83 -28.90
N MET A 88 -4.13 -2.82 -28.09
CA MET A 88 -4.61 -4.11 -28.57
C MET A 88 -5.95 -3.99 -29.33
N SER A 89 -6.91 -3.22 -28.81
CA SER A 89 -8.19 -2.95 -29.47
C SER A 89 -8.00 -2.22 -30.80
N THR A 90 -7.11 -1.23 -30.84
CA THR A 90 -6.81 -0.49 -32.06
C THR A 90 -6.19 -1.42 -33.11
N ASN A 91 -5.22 -2.25 -32.73
CA ASN A 91 -4.59 -3.20 -33.65
C ASN A 91 -5.57 -4.25 -34.18
N LEU A 92 -6.44 -4.79 -33.34
CA LEU A 92 -7.49 -5.74 -33.76
C LEU A 92 -8.52 -5.09 -34.70
N GLY A 93 -8.84 -3.81 -34.49
CA GLY A 93 -9.74 -3.06 -35.37
C GLY A 93 -9.15 -2.66 -36.72
N MET A 94 -7.82 -2.66 -36.86
CA MET A 94 -7.14 -2.35 -38.14
C MET A 94 -7.14 -3.53 -39.12
N TRP A 95 -7.36 -4.75 -38.65
CA TRP A 95 -7.29 -5.97 -39.46
C TRP A 95 -8.57 -6.81 -39.30
N PRO A 96 -9.67 -6.45 -40.00
CA PRO A 96 -10.84 -7.31 -40.18
C PRO A 96 -10.58 -8.48 -41.15
#